data_AF-A0ABD3PAD3-F1
#
_entry.id   AF-A0ABD3PAD3-F1
#
_cell.length_a   1.000
_cell.length_b   1.000
_cell.length_c   1.000
_cell.angle_alpha   90.00
_cell.angle_beta   90.00
_cell.angle_gamma   90.00
#
_symmetry.space_group_name_H-M   'P 1'
#
loop_
_entity.id
_entity.type
_entity.pdbx_description
1 polymer ?
#
loop_
_entity_poly.entity_id
_entity_poly.type
_entity_poly.pdbx_seq_one_letter_code
_entity_poly.pdbx_strand_id
1 'polypeptide(L)'
;MALRMIGDKVMGFMAKHYQAALGNQLATYGLRYEDLLNEDEKEVKEALELADPAVQTARTRRIKRAIDLSYKKKSLQDYAPDMDLELFKREIYVDVEKIRARDQEYAQLNANNK
;
A
#
# COMPACT_ATOMS: atom_id res chain seq x y z
N MET A 1 -10.14 -19.11 24.77
CA MET A 1 -10.20 -19.23 23.30
C MET A 1 -11.45 -18.60 22.70
N ALA A 2 -12.66 -18.82 23.24
CA ALA A 2 -13.90 -18.22 22.70
C ALA A 2 -13.92 -16.68 22.67
N LEU A 3 -13.42 -16.02 23.73
CA LEU A 3 -13.34 -14.55 23.78
C LEU A 3 -12.44 -13.96 22.66
N ARG A 4 -11.32 -14.62 22.40
CA ARG A 4 -10.38 -14.27 21.32
C ARG A 4 -11.05 -14.45 19.95
N MET A 5 -11.74 -15.56 19.74
CA MET A 5 -12.45 -15.85 18.49
C MET A 5 -13.60 -14.87 18.20
N ILE A 6 -14.31 -14.41 19.23
CA ILE A 6 -15.34 -13.37 19.09
C ILE A 6 -14.69 -12.02 18.77
N GLY A 7 -13.61 -11.66 19.46
CA GLY A 7 -12.81 -10.47 19.17
C GLY A 7 -12.28 -10.46 17.74
N ASP A 8 -11.72 -11.57 17.27
CA ASP A 8 -11.18 -11.73 15.91
C ASP A 8 -12.29 -11.57 14.85
N LYS A 9 -13.50 -12.08 15.11
CA LYS A 9 -14.65 -11.91 14.21
C LYS A 9 -15.12 -10.47 14.12
N VAL A 10 -15.23 -9.78 15.27
CA VAL A 10 -15.61 -8.36 15.31
C VAL A 10 -14.57 -7.51 14.59
N MET A 11 -13.29 -7.74 14.86
CA MET A 11 -12.19 -7.04 14.19
C MET A 11 -12.21 -7.29 12.68
N GLY A 12 -12.43 -8.53 12.24
CA GLY A 12 -12.55 -8.86 10.83
C GLY A 12 -13.71 -8.15 10.12
N PHE A 13 -14.85 -8.00 10.80
CA PHE A 13 -15.98 -7.22 10.26
C PHE A 13 -15.64 -5.74 10.10
N MET A 14 -15.05 -5.13 11.13
CA MET A 14 -14.62 -3.73 11.08
C MET A 14 -13.55 -3.50 10.01
N ALA A 15 -12.60 -4.42 9.86
CA ALA A 15 -11.57 -4.35 8.83
C ALA A 15 -12.14 -4.38 7.42
N LYS A 16 -13.15 -5.21 7.15
CA LYS A 16 -13.82 -5.25 5.83
C LYS A 16 -14.54 -3.93 5.52
N HIS A 17 -15.23 -3.36 6.50
CA HIS A 17 -15.88 -2.06 6.32
C HIS A 17 -14.88 -0.94 6.05
N TYR A 18 -13.77 -0.91 6.81
CA TYR A 18 -12.68 0.02 6.57
C TYR A 18 -12.09 -0.16 5.17
N GLN A 19 -11.80 -1.41 4.78
CA GLN A 19 -11.25 -1.71 3.46
C GLN A 19 -12.18 -1.26 2.33
N ALA A 20 -13.50 -1.43 2.47
CA ALA A 20 -14.46 -0.96 1.48
C ALA A 20 -14.49 0.58 1.38
N ALA A 21 -14.51 1.28 2.53
CA ALA A 21 -14.49 2.74 2.55
C ALA A 21 -13.19 3.31 1.95
N LEU A 22 -12.04 2.72 2.31
CA LEU A 22 -10.75 3.08 1.76
C LEU A 22 -10.65 2.77 0.27
N GLY A 23 -11.19 1.61 -0.16
CA GLY A 23 -11.25 1.23 -1.56
C GLY A 23 -11.99 2.26 -2.40
N ASN A 24 -13.14 2.76 -1.92
CA ASN A 24 -13.88 3.83 -2.58
C ASN A 24 -13.05 5.12 -2.70
N GLN A 25 -12.34 5.51 -1.64
CA GLN A 25 -11.47 6.69 -1.67
C GLN A 25 -10.27 6.54 -2.63
N LEU A 26 -9.64 5.37 -2.64
CA LEU A 26 -8.57 5.05 -3.58
C LEU A 26 -9.08 5.10 -5.03
N ALA A 27 -10.28 4.56 -5.27
CA ALA A 27 -10.91 4.55 -6.58
C ALA A 27 -11.21 5.96 -7.11
N THR A 28 -11.62 6.89 -6.24
CA THR A 28 -11.82 8.31 -6.59
C THR A 28 -10.58 8.93 -7.25
N TYR A 29 -9.37 8.55 -6.80
CA TYR A 29 -8.12 9.11 -7.33
C TYR A 29 -7.35 8.17 -8.26
N GLY A 30 -7.81 6.91 -8.40
CA GLY A 30 -7.10 5.88 -9.13
C GLY A 30 -5.77 5.48 -8.50
N LEU A 31 -5.69 5.54 -7.17
CA LEU A 31 -4.50 5.09 -6.44
C LEU A 31 -4.61 3.60 -6.09
N ARG A 32 -3.47 2.95 -5.94
CA ARG A 32 -3.36 1.68 -5.24
C ARG A 32 -3.01 1.92 -3.78
N TYR A 33 -3.35 0.97 -2.92
CA TYR A 33 -3.02 1.03 -1.49
C TYR A 33 -1.51 1.19 -1.25
N GLU A 34 -0.68 0.51 -2.05
CA GLU A 34 0.79 0.62 -1.96
C GLU A 34 1.32 2.02 -2.32
N ASP A 35 0.58 2.80 -3.11
CA ASP A 35 0.97 4.18 -3.45
C ASP A 35 0.89 5.10 -2.21
N LEU A 36 0.24 4.67 -1.12
CA LEU A 36 0.18 5.39 0.16
C LEU A 36 1.37 5.10 1.11
N LEU A 37 2.23 4.13 0.77
CA LEU A 37 3.38 3.81 1.60
C LEU A 37 4.35 5.00 1.66
N ASN A 38 4.82 5.30 2.88
CA ASN A 38 5.75 6.40 3.11
C ASN A 38 7.11 6.09 2.48
N GLU A 39 7.51 6.88 1.50
CA GLU A 39 8.76 6.70 0.76
C GLU A 39 10.01 7.06 1.60
N ASP A 40 9.82 7.75 2.73
CA ASP A 40 10.90 8.03 3.68
C ASP A 40 11.20 6.84 4.61
N GLU A 41 10.34 5.82 4.66
CA GLU A 41 10.67 4.57 5.34
C GLU A 41 11.78 3.84 4.57
N LYS A 42 12.86 3.48 5.28
CA LYS A 42 14.06 2.88 4.69
C LYS A 42 13.73 1.66 3.81
N GLU A 43 12.88 0.77 4.31
CA GLU A 43 12.54 -0.48 3.64
C GLU A 43 11.64 -0.26 2.42
N VAL A 44 10.77 0.75 2.48
CA VAL A 44 9.92 1.15 1.33
C VAL A 44 10.79 1.78 0.25
N LYS A 45 11.70 2.67 0.64
CA LYS A 45 12.65 3.31 -0.28
C LYS A 45 13.51 2.29 -1.00
N GLU A 46 14.11 1.37 -0.26
CA GLU A 46 14.94 0.31 -0.84
C GLU A 46 14.12 -0.61 -1.76
N ALA A 47 12.90 -1.00 -1.36
CA ALA A 47 12.02 -1.79 -2.22
C ALA A 47 11.66 -1.06 -3.52
N LEU A 48 11.42 0.25 -3.46
CA LEU A 48 11.13 1.07 -4.65
C LEU A 48 12.35 1.20 -5.56
N GLU A 49 13.55 1.35 -5.02
CA GLU A 49 14.80 1.42 -5.78
C GLU A 49 15.10 0.10 -6.52
N LEU A 50 14.75 -1.04 -5.91
CA LEU A 50 14.94 -2.38 -6.47
C LEU A 50 13.80 -2.83 -7.40
N ALA A 51 12.64 -2.17 -7.35
CA ALA A 51 11.47 -2.54 -8.15
C ALA A 51 11.74 -2.38 -9.65
N ASP A 52 11.05 -3.19 -10.47
CA ASP A 52 11.10 -3.09 -11.92
C ASP A 52 10.80 -1.65 -12.38
N PRO A 53 11.57 -1.07 -13.33
CA PRO A 53 11.33 0.27 -13.84
C PRO A 53 9.88 0.52 -14.33
N ALA A 54 9.20 -0.50 -14.85
CA ALA A 54 7.81 -0.42 -15.25
C ALA A 54 6.87 -0.20 -14.05
N VAL A 55 7.14 -0.85 -12.90
CA VAL A 55 6.39 -0.66 -11.65
C VAL A 55 6.58 0.76 -11.13
N GLN A 56 7.83 1.25 -11.09
CA GLN A 56 8.14 2.62 -10.66
C GLN A 56 7.46 3.67 -11.55
N THR A 57 7.52 3.47 -12.87
CA THR A 57 6.87 4.33 -13.86
C THR A 57 5.34 4.34 -13.67
N ALA A 58 4.74 3.17 -13.49
CA ALA A 58 3.30 3.04 -13.27
C ALA A 58 2.86 3.72 -11.97
N ARG A 59 3.57 3.51 -10.86
CA ARG A 59 3.36 4.19 -9.57
C ARG A 59 3.41 5.71 -9.74
N THR A 60 4.47 6.21 -10.37
CA THR A 60 4.66 7.65 -10.60
C THR A 60 3.52 8.26 -11.42
N ARG A 61 3.02 7.54 -12.44
CA ARG A 61 1.87 8.00 -13.24
C ARG A 61 0.57 8.04 -12.41
N ARG A 62 0.31 7.03 -11.57
CA ARG A 62 -0.86 7.02 -10.68
C ARG A 62 -0.83 8.18 -9.68
N ILE A 63 0.32 8.41 -9.04
CA ILE A 63 0.50 9.51 -8.08
C ILE A 63 0.31 10.88 -8.76
N LYS A 64 0.94 11.11 -9.92
CA LYS A 64 0.76 12.34 -10.69
C LYS A 64 -0.71 12.59 -11.06
N ARG A 65 -1.41 11.54 -11.51
CA ARG A 65 -2.85 11.61 -11.80
C ARG A 65 -3.67 11.96 -10.56
N ALA A 66 -3.38 11.32 -9.43
CA ALA A 66 -4.10 11.59 -8.18
C ALA A 66 -3.91 13.03 -7.70
N ILE A 67 -2.69 13.57 -7.81
CA ILE A 67 -2.38 14.97 -7.51
C ILE A 67 -3.18 15.90 -8.43
N ASP A 68 -3.19 15.63 -9.73
CA ASP A 68 -3.94 16.40 -10.72
C ASP A 68 -5.46 16.39 -10.45
N LEU A 69 -6.04 15.22 -10.19
CA LEU A 69 -7.46 15.06 -9.83
C LEU A 69 -7.80 15.80 -8.52
N SER A 70 -6.93 15.70 -7.51
CA SER A 70 -7.09 16.38 -6.22
C SER A 70 -7.05 17.91 -6.37
N TYR A 71 -6.15 18.42 -7.21
CA TYR A 71 -6.06 19.83 -7.54
C TYR A 71 -7.31 20.31 -8.28
N LYS A 72 -7.79 19.53 -9.27
CA LYS A 72 -8.98 19.82 -10.07
C LYS A 72 -10.31 19.61 -9.34
N LYS A 73 -10.29 18.99 -8.15
CA LYS A 73 -11.50 18.54 -7.42
C LYS A 73 -12.40 17.66 -8.30
N LYS A 74 -11.78 16.71 -9.01
CA LYS A 74 -12.45 15.75 -9.89
C LYS A 74 -12.18 14.33 -9.47
N SER A 75 -13.07 13.42 -9.87
CA SER A 75 -12.92 11.98 -9.65
C SER A 75 -12.33 11.32 -10.90
N LEU A 76 -11.66 10.19 -10.74
CA LEU A 76 -11.20 9.38 -11.86
C LEU A 76 -12.38 8.96 -12.75
N GLN A 77 -13.52 8.62 -12.13
CA GLN A 77 -14.74 8.18 -12.80
C GLN A 77 -15.32 9.27 -13.73
N ASP A 78 -15.00 10.55 -13.51
CA ASP A 78 -15.39 11.64 -14.41
C ASP A 78 -14.70 11.51 -15.80
N TYR A 79 -13.56 10.81 -15.85
CA TYR A 79 -12.72 10.64 -17.04
C TYR A 79 -12.68 9.20 -17.55
N ALA A 80 -12.72 8.23 -16.65
CA ALA A 80 -12.60 6.81 -16.94
C ALA A 80 -13.52 5.99 -16.02
N PRO A 81 -14.84 5.98 -16.30
CA PRO A 81 -15.84 5.33 -15.44
C PRO A 81 -15.69 3.81 -15.38
N ASP A 82 -15.29 3.17 -16.48
CA ASP A 82 -15.20 1.71 -16.60
C ASP A 82 -13.77 1.17 -16.40
N MET A 83 -12.88 1.97 -15.78
CA MET A 83 -11.51 1.54 -15.54
C MET A 83 -11.47 0.44 -14.48
N ASP A 84 -10.87 -0.70 -14.82
CA ASP A 84 -10.57 -1.74 -13.84
C ASP A 84 -9.43 -1.29 -12.92
N LEU A 85 -9.67 -1.33 -11.61
CA LEU A 85 -8.77 -0.83 -10.59
C LEU A 85 -8.34 -1.95 -9.65
N GLU A 86 -7.07 -2.34 -9.76
CA GLU A 86 -6.42 -3.27 -8.85
C GLU A 86 -5.99 -2.57 -7.53
N LEU A 87 -6.96 -2.08 -6.76
CA LEU A 87 -6.74 -1.18 -5.61
C LEU A 87 -5.81 -1.77 -4.52
N PHE A 88 -5.93 -3.07 -4.24
CA PHE A 88 -5.20 -3.76 -3.18
C PHE A 88 -4.16 -4.75 -3.71
N LYS A 89 -3.69 -4.55 -4.95
CA LYS A 89 -2.60 -5.37 -5.48
C LYS A 89 -1.32 -5.12 -4.72
N ARG A 90 -0.62 -6.22 -4.42
CA ARG A 90 0.68 -6.20 -3.75
C ARG A 90 1.78 -6.42 -4.77
N GLU A 91 2.41 -5.35 -5.25
CA GLU A 91 3.55 -5.41 -6.17
C GLU A 91 4.87 -5.20 -5.42
N ILE A 92 4.95 -4.19 -4.56
CA ILE A 92 6.20 -3.84 -3.84
C ILE A 92 6.23 -4.35 -2.39
N TYR A 93 5.07 -4.57 -1.77
CA TYR A 93 4.99 -4.90 -0.34
C TYR A 93 5.68 -6.23 -0.02
N VAL A 94 5.72 -7.16 -0.96
CA VAL A 94 6.43 -8.44 -0.83
C VAL A 94 7.93 -8.21 -0.61
N ASP A 95 8.52 -7.24 -1.31
CA ASP A 95 9.94 -6.94 -1.17
C ASP A 95 10.22 -6.10 0.09
N VAL A 96 9.30 -5.22 0.48
CA VAL A 96 9.35 -4.53 1.78
C VAL A 96 9.39 -5.54 2.93
N GLU A 97 8.56 -6.58 2.90
CA GLU A 97 8.57 -7.63 3.93
C GLU A 97 9.90 -8.40 3.97
N LYS A 98 10.49 -8.72 2.82
CA LYS A 98 11.82 -9.36 2.76
C LYS A 98 12.91 -8.48 3.36
N ILE A 99 12.91 -7.19 3.02
CA ILE A 99 13.88 -6.22 3.53
C ILE A 99 13.73 -6.05 5.04
N ARG A 100 12.49 -5.95 5.54
CA ARG A 100 12.22 -5.92 7.00
C ARG A 100 12.73 -7.17 7.71
N ALA A 101 12.49 -8.36 7.14
CA ALA A 101 12.96 -9.61 7.73
C ALA A 101 14.49 -9.69 7.79
N ARG A 102 15.17 -9.27 6.71
CA ARG A 102 16.62 -9.15 6.66
C ARG A 102 17.16 -8.18 7.72
N ASP A 103 16.54 -7.00 7.84
CA ASP A 103 16.97 -5.99 8.81
C ASP A 103 16.77 -6.45 10.26
N GLN A 104 15.70 -7.23 10.52
CA GLN A 104 15.48 -7.89 11.81
C GLN A 104 16.55 -8.95 12.11
N GLU A 105 16.94 -9.77 11.13
CA GLU A 105 18.04 -10.72 11.26
C GLU A 105 19.35 -10.01 11.62
N TYR A 106 19.73 -8.97 10.88
CA TYR A 106 20.92 -8.17 11.17
C TYR A 106 20.90 -7.57 12.58
N ALA A 107 19.74 -7.08 13.02
CA ALA A 107 19.58 -6.56 14.37
C ALA A 107 19.79 -7.64 15.44
N GLN A 108 19.30 -8.87 15.21
CA GLN A 108 19.49 -10.00 16.13
C GLN A 108 20.94 -10.46 16.19
N LEU A 109 21.63 -10.55 15.06
CA LEU A 109 23.05 -10.92 15.01
C LEU A 109 23.93 -9.91 15.76
N ASN A 110 23.64 -8.62 15.59
CA ASN A 110 24.38 -7.55 16.25
C ASN A 110 24.00 -7.36 17.73
N ALA A 111 22.87 -7.91 18.18
CA ALA A 111 22.44 -7.80 19.58
C ALA A 111 23.40 -8.50 20.55
N ASN A 112 24.11 -9.53 20.09
CA ASN A 112 25.09 -10.28 20.90
C ASN A 112 26.50 -9.68 20.87
N ASN A 113 26.75 -8.62 20.07
CA ASN A 113 28.04 -7.93 19.95
C ASN A 113 28.17 -6.71 20.88
N LYS A 114 27.46 -6.70 22.02
CA LYS A 114 27.56 -5.66 23.05
C LYS A 114 28.41 -6.11 24.24
#